data_AF-A0A534XI49-F1
#
_entry.id   AF-A0A534XI49-F1
#
_cell.length_a   1.000
_cell.length_b   1.000
_cell.length_c   1.000
_cell.angle_alpha   90.00
_cell.angle_beta   90.00
_cell.angle_gamma   90.00
#
_symmetry.space_group_name_H-M   'P 1'
#
loop_
_entity.id
_entity.type
_entity.pdbx_description
1 polymer ?
#
loop_
_entity_poly.entity_id
_entity_poly.type
_entity_poly.pdbx_seq_one_letter_code
_entity_poly.pdbx_strand_id
1 'polypeptide(L)'
;MACASAGSARSARRSPPSRRRSWTTRWASSPTWTWPACGPASRHRRSRRWPRSSEGRTNERGGYMMITIEQFRSIELKIGTIRAAEPHPNADRLLVLRVDLGGGEERQLVAGIRAHYEPAALVGRQVVVVANLEPAKLRGVESQGMVLAASEGERVVLLRPDEAVAPGAVVR
;
A
#
# COMPACT_ATOMS: atom_id res chain seq x y z
N MET A 1 -55.95 -30.06 30.58
CA MET A 1 -55.38 -30.71 29.38
C MET A 1 -53.88 -30.43 29.42
N ALA A 2 -53.04 -31.36 29.89
CA ALA A 2 -52.43 -32.46 29.11
C ALA A 2 -51.52 -31.89 28.01
N CYS A 3 -50.24 -32.22 27.82
CA CYS A 3 -49.34 -33.30 28.21
C CYS A 3 -47.89 -32.77 28.01
N ALA A 4 -46.89 -33.16 28.82
CA ALA A 4 -45.79 -34.11 28.51
C ALA A 4 -45.12 -33.88 27.13
N SER A 5 -43.79 -33.85 26.93
CA SER A 5 -42.71 -34.70 27.44
C SER A 5 -41.38 -34.13 26.91
N ALA A 6 -40.34 -33.96 27.73
CA ALA A 6 -39.20 -34.88 27.86
C ALA A 6 -38.51 -35.30 26.54
N GLY A 7 -37.20 -35.04 26.43
CA GLY A 7 -36.37 -35.55 25.34
C GLY A 7 -34.89 -35.14 25.46
N SER A 8 -34.17 -35.74 26.41
CA SER A 8 -32.70 -35.64 26.51
C SER A 8 -32.01 -36.61 25.53
N ALA A 9 -30.90 -36.19 24.92
CA ALA A 9 -29.82 -37.09 24.48
C ALA A 9 -28.53 -36.25 24.29
N ARG A 10 -27.61 -36.23 25.26
CA ARG A 10 -26.44 -37.11 25.43
C ARG A 10 -25.47 -37.20 24.23
N SER A 11 -24.33 -36.54 24.45
CA SER A 11 -22.97 -37.09 24.40
C SER A 11 -22.45 -37.75 23.12
N ALA A 12 -21.40 -37.15 22.55
CA ALA A 12 -20.15 -37.82 22.19
C ALA A 12 -19.10 -36.72 21.95
N ARG A 13 -18.13 -36.48 22.85
CA ARG A 13 -16.84 -37.17 22.90
C ARG A 13 -16.22 -37.38 21.51
N ARG A 14 -15.19 -36.60 21.17
CA ARG A 14 -13.78 -37.05 21.17
C ARG A 14 -12.88 -36.04 20.48
N SER A 15 -11.92 -35.54 21.25
CA SER A 15 -10.68 -34.95 20.81
C SER A 15 -9.93 -35.89 19.87
N PRO A 16 -9.31 -35.40 18.79
CA PRO A 16 -8.31 -36.17 18.06
C PRO A 16 -6.96 -36.12 18.82
N PRO A 17 -6.21 -37.23 18.83
CA PRO A 17 -5.03 -37.40 19.67
C PRO A 17 -3.76 -36.76 19.08
N SER A 18 -2.91 -36.34 20.01
CA SER A 18 -1.47 -36.12 19.84
C SER A 18 -0.81 -37.27 19.08
N ARG A 19 -0.09 -36.94 18.00
CA ARG A 19 0.84 -37.89 17.36
C ARG A 19 2.26 -37.37 17.41
N ARG A 20 2.84 -37.52 18.60
CA ARG A 20 4.27 -37.53 18.85
C ARG A 20 4.83 -38.80 18.21
N ARG A 21 5.50 -38.69 17.06
CA ARG A 21 6.32 -39.79 16.52
C ARG A 21 7.76 -39.55 16.95
N SER A 22 8.08 -40.10 18.11
CA SER A 22 9.43 -40.45 18.51
C SER A 22 10.01 -41.45 17.50
N TRP A 23 11.03 -41.03 16.76
CA TRP A 23 11.95 -41.96 16.12
C TRP A 23 13.12 -42.18 17.08
N THR A 24 12.97 -43.18 17.94
CA THR A 24 14.11 -43.94 18.44
C THR A 24 14.11 -45.25 17.67
N THR A 25 15.21 -45.57 16.98
CA THR A 25 16.21 -46.54 17.43
C THR A 25 17.07 -46.96 16.24
N ARG A 26 18.35 -47.20 16.53
CA ARG A 26 19.19 -48.27 15.94
C ARG A 26 19.83 -47.90 14.60
N TRP A 27 21.05 -47.37 14.58
CA TRP A 27 22.32 -48.11 14.75
C TRP A 27 22.38 -49.42 13.96
N ALA A 28 22.99 -49.34 12.79
CA ALA A 28 23.81 -50.37 12.15
C ALA A 28 24.70 -49.59 11.17
N SER A 29 25.98 -49.41 11.49
CA SER A 29 27.08 -50.33 11.18
C SER A 29 27.90 -49.78 10.00
N SER A 30 29.09 -49.32 10.37
CA SER A 30 30.34 -49.05 9.63
C SER A 30 30.52 -49.81 8.31
N PRO A 31 31.32 -49.33 7.33
CA PRO A 31 32.77 -49.24 7.53
C PRO A 31 33.49 -48.02 6.90
N THR A 32 34.54 -47.63 7.62
CA THR A 32 35.82 -47.08 7.17
C THR A 32 35.97 -46.78 5.67
N TRP A 33 36.08 -45.50 5.35
CA TRP A 33 36.86 -45.06 4.20
C TRP A 33 37.69 -43.84 4.60
N THR A 34 38.95 -44.11 4.92
CA THR A 34 40.01 -43.13 5.05
C THR A 34 40.30 -42.53 3.68
N TRP A 35 40.15 -41.21 3.57
CA TRP A 35 40.67 -40.43 2.43
C TRP A 35 41.82 -39.55 2.87
N PRO A 36 42.81 -39.35 1.98
CA PRO A 36 44.12 -38.84 2.31
C PRO A 36 44.09 -37.33 2.54
N ALA A 37 45.04 -36.87 3.35
CA ALA A 37 45.36 -35.48 3.55
C ALA A 37 45.70 -34.80 2.21
N CYS A 38 44.79 -33.96 1.71
CA CYS A 38 45.07 -33.01 0.63
C CYS A 38 45.64 -31.73 1.26
N GLY A 39 46.88 -31.41 0.88
CA GLY A 39 47.64 -30.27 1.38
C GLY A 39 47.03 -28.89 1.06
N PRO A 40 47.58 -27.83 1.67
CA PRO A 40 47.02 -26.48 1.57
C PRO A 40 47.37 -25.84 0.22
N ALA A 41 46.45 -25.92 -0.73
CA ALA A 41 46.49 -25.11 -1.94
C ALA A 41 45.91 -23.72 -1.67
N SER A 42 46.82 -22.74 -1.70
CA SER A 42 46.64 -21.30 -1.88
C SER A 42 45.24 -20.84 -2.33
N ARG A 43 44.58 -20.04 -1.48
CA ARG A 43 43.60 -19.06 -1.94
C ARG A 43 44.04 -17.67 -1.53
N HIS A 44 44.55 -16.96 -2.54
CA HIS A 44 44.51 -15.50 -2.58
C HIS A 44 43.08 -15.03 -2.31
N ARG A 45 42.80 -14.65 -1.06
CA ARG A 45 41.59 -13.89 -0.72
C ARG A 45 41.86 -12.43 -1.10
N ARG A 46 41.76 -12.11 -2.40
CA ARG A 46 41.63 -10.71 -2.81
C ARG A 46 40.35 -10.19 -2.16
N SER A 47 40.52 -9.39 -1.12
CA SER A 47 39.49 -8.59 -0.50
C SER A 47 38.93 -7.65 -1.55
N ARG A 48 37.85 -8.06 -2.22
CA ARG A 48 36.90 -7.09 -2.76
C ARG A 48 36.28 -6.40 -1.55
N ARG A 49 36.95 -5.35 -1.08
CA ARG A 49 36.42 -4.34 -0.19
C ARG A 49 35.24 -3.73 -0.92
N TRP A 50 34.05 -4.27 -0.67
CA TRP A 50 32.82 -3.58 -1.00
C TRP A 50 32.83 -2.29 -0.17
N PRO A 51 32.67 -1.09 -0.76
CA PRO A 51 32.37 0.07 0.05
C PRO A 51 31.07 -0.28 0.77
N ARG A 52 31.15 -0.36 2.10
CA ARG A 52 29.98 -0.46 2.97
C ARG A 52 29.18 0.79 2.65
N SER A 53 28.16 0.66 1.80
CA SER A 53 27.24 1.74 1.49
C SER A 53 26.66 2.16 2.82
N SER A 54 27.19 3.27 3.32
CA SER A 54 27.01 3.73 4.68
C SER A 54 25.53 3.71 4.99
N GLU A 55 25.21 2.85 5.96
CA GLU A 55 23.93 2.64 6.57
C GLU A 55 23.13 3.96 6.60
N GLY A 56 22.12 4.04 5.73
CA GLY A 56 20.99 4.93 5.95
C GLY A 56 20.39 4.51 7.29
N ARG A 57 20.79 5.18 8.36
CA ARG A 57 20.20 5.07 9.69
C ARG A 57 18.71 5.32 9.50
N THR A 58 17.95 4.23 9.50
CA THR A 58 16.50 4.25 9.68
C THR A 58 16.25 4.89 11.04
N ASN A 59 15.91 6.16 11.03
CA ASN A 59 15.51 6.86 12.24
C ASN A 59 14.10 6.36 12.60
N GLU A 60 14.03 5.30 13.40
CA GLU A 60 12.79 4.73 13.96
C GLU A 60 12.23 5.57 15.11
N ARG A 61 12.27 6.88 14.99
CA ARG A 61 11.50 7.82 15.82
C ARG A 61 10.88 8.80 14.86
N GLY A 62 9.55 8.89 14.86
CA GLY A 62 8.75 9.78 14.01
C GLY A 62 9.14 11.25 14.22
N GLY A 63 10.25 11.63 13.60
CA GLY A 63 10.75 12.99 13.46
C GLY A 63 10.58 13.35 12.01
N TYR A 64 9.60 14.18 11.73
CA TYR A 64 9.42 14.79 10.42
C TYR A 64 10.72 15.54 10.09
N MET A 65 11.35 15.20 8.96
CA MET A 65 12.43 16.04 8.43
C MET A 65 11.80 17.38 8.07
N MET A 66 12.24 18.46 8.72
CA MET A 66 11.77 19.80 8.42
C MET A 66 12.12 20.11 6.96
N ILE A 67 11.10 20.31 6.14
CA ILE A 67 11.27 20.77 4.76
C ILE A 67 11.41 22.30 4.75
N THR A 68 12.13 22.83 3.77
CA THR A 68 12.20 24.28 3.56
C THR A 68 10.97 24.77 2.81
N ILE A 69 10.63 26.06 2.95
CA ILE A 69 9.52 26.66 2.20
C ILE A 69 9.72 26.57 0.67
N GLU A 70 10.97 26.56 0.21
CA GLU A 70 11.32 26.39 -1.20
C GLU A 70 10.94 25.01 -1.74
N GLN A 71 11.07 23.96 -0.92
CA GLN A 71 10.61 22.61 -1.30
C GLN A 71 9.09 22.51 -1.39
N PHE A 72 8.36 23.29 -0.59
CA PHE A 72 6.91 23.38 -0.71
C PHE A 72 6.50 24.16 -1.98
N ARG A 73 7.19 25.28 -2.27
CA ARG A 73 6.98 26.08 -3.49
C ARG A 73 7.26 25.33 -4.78
N SER A 74 8.15 24.33 -4.76
CA SER A 74 8.40 23.49 -5.93
C SER A 74 7.26 22.51 -6.22
N ILE A 75 6.23 22.41 -5.37
CA ILE A 75 5.04 21.58 -5.61
C ILE A 75 3.92 22.49 -6.11
N GLU A 76 3.38 22.19 -7.29
CA GLU A 76 2.23 22.94 -7.81
C GLU A 76 0.92 22.37 -7.26
N LEU A 77 0.37 23.02 -6.24
CA LEU A 77 -0.96 22.71 -5.69
C LEU A 77 -2.01 23.64 -6.28
N LYS A 78 -3.05 23.06 -6.88
CA LYS A 78 -4.16 23.79 -7.52
C LYS A 78 -5.51 23.24 -7.06
N ILE A 79 -6.52 24.10 -6.97
CA ILE A 79 -7.90 23.69 -6.76
C ILE A 79 -8.51 23.30 -8.10
N GLY A 80 -9.02 22.08 -8.21
CA GLY A 80 -9.68 21.57 -9.39
C GLY A 80 -11.14 21.23 -9.13
N THR A 81 -11.98 21.34 -10.15
CA THR A 81 -13.39 20.92 -10.08
C THR A 81 -13.58 19.61 -10.83
N ILE A 82 -14.18 18.62 -10.19
CA ILE A 82 -14.43 17.30 -10.80
C ILE A 82 -15.57 17.44 -11.80
N ARG A 83 -15.29 17.18 -13.08
CA ARG A 83 -16.27 17.20 -14.17
C ARG A 83 -16.91 15.84 -14.40
N ALA A 84 -16.12 14.79 -14.31
CA ALA A 84 -16.59 13.42 -14.45
C ALA A 84 -15.85 12.48 -13.49
N ALA A 85 -16.53 11.43 -13.05
CA ALA A 85 -15.97 10.37 -12.25
C ALA A 85 -16.49 9.02 -12.77
N GLU A 86 -15.57 8.13 -13.11
CA GLU A 86 -15.87 6.82 -13.69
C GLU A 86 -15.15 5.71 -12.92
N PRO A 87 -15.79 4.55 -12.70
CA PRO A 87 -15.12 3.41 -12.12
C PRO A 87 -14.06 2.86 -13.09
N HIS A 88 -12.89 2.52 -12.56
CA HIS A 88 -11.84 1.91 -13.37
C HIS A 88 -12.25 0.48 -13.79
N PRO A 89 -12.13 0.09 -15.09
CA PRO A 89 -12.60 -1.21 -15.58
C PRO A 89 -11.82 -2.39 -14.99
N ASN A 90 -10.51 -2.22 -14.80
CA ASN A 90 -9.62 -3.27 -14.27
C ASN A 90 -9.28 -3.12 -12.78
N ALA A 91 -10.01 -2.27 -12.02
CA ALA A 91 -9.68 -2.02 -10.62
C ALA A 91 -10.89 -1.63 -9.75
N ASP A 92 -11.18 -2.49 -8.77
CA ASP A 92 -12.35 -2.33 -7.89
C ASP A 92 -12.18 -1.24 -6.83
N ARG A 93 -10.95 -0.75 -6.62
CA ARG A 93 -10.63 0.28 -5.61
C ARG A 93 -10.32 1.65 -6.20
N LEU A 94 -10.23 1.76 -7.54
CA LEU A 94 -9.82 2.99 -8.22
C LEU A 94 -11.01 3.64 -8.95
N LEU A 95 -11.04 4.96 -8.92
CA LEU A 95 -11.88 5.81 -9.76
C LEU A 95 -10.99 6.64 -10.69
N VAL A 96 -11.44 6.81 -11.92
CA VAL A 96 -10.88 7.75 -12.88
C VAL A 96 -11.67 9.03 -12.77
N LEU A 97 -11.00 10.13 -12.44
CA LEU A 97 -11.58 11.46 -12.28
C LEU A 97 -11.08 12.35 -13.41
N ARG A 98 -11.99 13.11 -14.03
CA ARG A 98 -11.64 14.24 -14.89
C ARG A 98 -11.78 15.52 -14.08
N VAL A 99 -10.68 16.20 -13.88
CA VAL A 99 -10.62 17.41 -13.06
C VAL A 99 -10.24 18.59 -13.94
N ASP A 100 -11.08 19.62 -13.90
CA ASP A 100 -10.86 20.91 -14.53
C ASP A 100 -10.01 21.78 -13.60
N LEU A 101 -8.81 22.13 -14.06
CA LEU A 101 -7.87 23.00 -13.36
C LEU A 101 -7.99 24.46 -13.80
N GLY A 102 -9.08 24.84 -14.48
CA GLY A 102 -9.28 26.18 -14.99
C GLY A 102 -8.53 26.43 -16.31
N GLY A 103 -8.92 27.50 -17.02
CA GLY A 103 -8.30 27.85 -18.30
C GLY A 103 -8.57 26.88 -19.46
N GLY A 104 -9.52 25.95 -19.29
CA GLY A 104 -9.83 24.93 -20.29
C GLY A 104 -8.94 23.69 -20.22
N GLU A 105 -8.05 23.60 -19.23
CA GLU A 105 -7.22 22.42 -19.00
C GLU A 105 -7.96 21.39 -18.13
N GLU A 106 -8.43 20.32 -18.76
CA GLU A 106 -8.90 19.12 -18.05
C GLU A 106 -7.76 18.09 -17.93
N ARG A 107 -7.59 17.52 -16.74
CA ARG A 107 -6.64 16.45 -16.49
C ARG A 107 -7.32 15.20 -15.99
N GLN A 108 -6.77 14.07 -16.41
CA GLN A 108 -7.20 12.77 -15.94
C GLN A 108 -6.38 12.34 -14.74
N LEU A 109 -7.06 12.03 -13.64
CA LEU A 109 -6.48 11.59 -12.38
C LEU A 109 -7.08 10.23 -12.00
N VAL A 110 -6.28 9.38 -11.37
CA VAL A 110 -6.76 8.11 -10.82
C VAL A 110 -6.64 8.15 -9.30
N ALA A 111 -7.77 7.98 -8.61
CA ALA A 111 -7.84 8.08 -7.15
C ALA A 111 -8.38 6.78 -6.53
N GLY A 112 -7.76 6.34 -5.45
CA GLY A 112 -8.13 5.13 -4.70
C GLY A 112 -9.27 5.33 -3.71
N ILE A 113 -10.34 6.05 -4.10
CA ILE A 113 -11.40 6.51 -3.19
C ILE A 113 -12.75 5.79 -3.38
N ARG A 114 -12.78 4.74 -4.19
CA ARG A 114 -14.02 4.01 -4.55
C ARG A 114 -14.74 3.41 -3.35
N ALA A 115 -14.02 3.07 -2.28
CA ALA A 115 -14.61 2.50 -1.07
C ALA A 115 -15.40 3.52 -0.23
N HIS A 116 -15.19 4.83 -0.46
CA HIS A 116 -15.76 5.89 0.39
C HIS A 116 -16.70 6.82 -0.35
N TYR A 117 -16.58 6.93 -1.67
CA TYR A 117 -17.34 7.88 -2.47
C TYR A 117 -17.94 7.23 -3.71
N GLU A 118 -19.22 7.51 -3.91
CA GLU A 118 -19.90 7.21 -5.16
C GLU A 118 -19.45 8.19 -6.26
N PRO A 119 -19.25 7.73 -7.51
CA PRO A 119 -18.82 8.59 -8.61
C PRO A 119 -19.76 9.80 -8.82
N ALA A 120 -21.07 9.59 -8.72
CA ALA A 120 -22.07 10.64 -8.87
C ALA A 120 -21.94 11.75 -7.82
N ALA A 121 -21.51 11.42 -6.61
CA ALA A 121 -21.35 12.40 -5.54
C ALA A 121 -20.11 13.28 -5.72
N LEU A 122 -19.12 12.82 -6.50
CA LEU A 122 -17.87 13.53 -6.75
C LEU A 122 -17.99 14.61 -7.82
N VAL A 123 -18.90 14.44 -8.77
CA VAL A 123 -19.13 15.41 -9.85
C VAL A 123 -19.56 16.77 -9.26
N GLY A 124 -18.92 17.84 -9.72
CA GLY A 124 -19.15 19.20 -9.26
C GLY A 124 -18.44 19.58 -7.95
N ARG A 125 -17.73 18.65 -7.30
CA ARG A 125 -16.95 18.96 -6.10
C ARG A 125 -15.60 19.58 -6.45
N GLN A 126 -15.14 20.47 -5.57
CA GLN A 126 -13.79 21.02 -5.62
C GLN A 126 -12.84 20.19 -4.76
N VAL A 127 -11.66 19.94 -5.30
CA VAL A 127 -10.61 19.15 -4.67
C VAL A 127 -9.24 19.79 -4.86
N VAL A 128 -8.32 19.50 -3.96
CA VAL A 128 -6.93 19.92 -4.11
C VAL A 128 -6.16 18.88 -4.93
N VAL A 129 -5.48 19.34 -5.99
CA VAL A 129 -4.72 18.51 -6.91
C VAL A 129 -3.27 18.95 -6.95
N VAL A 130 -2.36 17.97 -7.01
CA VAL A 130 -0.95 18.21 -7.34
C VAL A 130 -0.77 18.12 -8.84
N ALA A 131 -0.38 19.24 -9.45
CA ALA A 131 -0.36 19.43 -10.90
C ALA A 131 1.00 19.15 -11.56
N ASN A 132 2.10 19.08 -10.80
CA ASN A 132 3.45 18.92 -11.33
C ASN A 132 4.09 17.55 -11.05
N LEU A 133 3.28 16.52 -10.85
CA LEU A 133 3.77 15.15 -10.73
C LEU A 133 3.99 14.52 -12.10
N GLU A 134 5.01 13.68 -12.20
CA GLU A 134 5.22 12.86 -13.39
C GLU A 134 4.01 11.94 -13.61
N PRO A 135 3.49 11.82 -14.85
CA PRO A 135 2.36 10.96 -15.13
C PRO A 135 2.64 9.51 -14.76
N ALA A 136 1.77 8.92 -13.95
CA ALA A 136 1.87 7.53 -13.53
C ALA A 136 0.86 6.66 -14.27
N LYS A 137 1.30 5.49 -14.77
CA LYS A 137 0.41 4.49 -15.39
C LYS A 137 -0.09 3.53 -14.34
N LEU A 138 -1.38 3.58 -14.05
CA LEU A 138 -2.06 2.65 -13.15
C LEU A 138 -2.97 1.74 -13.98
N ARG A 139 -2.56 0.47 -14.14
CA ARG A 139 -3.36 -0.59 -14.80
C ARG A 139 -3.88 -0.22 -16.21
N GLY A 140 -3.07 0.51 -16.96
CA GLY A 140 -3.35 0.93 -18.34
C GLY A 140 -3.94 2.34 -18.49
N VAL A 141 -4.29 2.99 -17.38
CA VAL A 141 -4.81 4.37 -17.36
C VAL A 141 -3.71 5.33 -16.87
N GLU A 142 -3.52 6.44 -17.58
CA GLU A 142 -2.58 7.49 -17.18
C GLU A 142 -3.21 8.42 -16.14
N SER A 143 -2.50 8.66 -15.03
CA SER A 143 -2.84 9.65 -14.01
C SER A 143 -1.84 10.79 -14.08
N GLN A 144 -2.30 11.99 -14.42
CA GLN A 144 -1.48 13.19 -14.58
C GLN A 144 -1.36 14.01 -13.28
N GLY A 145 -1.46 13.33 -12.14
CA GLY A 145 -1.44 13.97 -10.84
C GLY A 145 -2.04 13.11 -9.74
N MET A 146 -2.22 13.74 -8.59
CA MET A 146 -2.77 13.12 -7.39
C MET A 146 -3.72 14.10 -6.69
N VAL A 147 -4.87 13.59 -6.26
CA VAL A 147 -5.81 14.33 -5.41
C VAL A 147 -5.38 14.17 -3.96
N LEU A 148 -5.40 15.26 -3.20
CA LEU A 148 -5.08 15.22 -1.78
C LEU A 148 -6.30 14.82 -0.94
N ALA A 149 -6.07 13.90 -0.01
CA ALA A 149 -7.07 13.42 0.92
C ALA A 149 -6.45 13.22 2.30
N ALA A 150 -7.21 13.50 3.35
CA ALA A 150 -6.89 13.09 4.70
C ALA A 150 -7.25 11.60 4.89
N SER A 151 -6.35 10.85 5.51
CA SER A 151 -6.57 9.44 5.85
C SER A 151 -6.66 9.31 7.37
N GLU A 152 -7.78 8.78 7.86
CA GLU A 152 -8.04 8.52 9.27
C GLU A 152 -8.38 7.02 9.42
N GLY A 153 -7.35 6.20 9.66
CA GLY A 153 -7.50 4.74 9.68
C GLY A 153 -7.98 4.22 8.32
N GLU A 154 -9.18 3.65 8.28
CA GLU A 154 -9.82 3.20 7.04
C GLU A 154 -10.60 4.29 6.32
N ARG A 155 -10.82 5.47 6.92
CA ARG A 155 -11.61 6.55 6.32
C ARG A 155 -10.72 7.46 5.49
N VAL A 156 -11.14 7.73 4.25
CA VAL A 156 -10.48 8.74 3.38
C VAL A 156 -11.43 9.92 3.17
N VAL A 157 -10.96 11.13 3.45
CA VAL A 157 -11.71 12.38 3.30
C VAL A 157 -11.00 13.30 2.32
N LEU A 158 -11.66 13.65 1.23
CA LEU A 158 -11.09 14.58 0.23
C LEU A 158 -10.91 15.98 0.81
N LEU A 159 -9.76 16.60 0.52
CA LEU A 159 -9.51 17.99 0.88
C LEU A 159 -10.24 18.90 -0.10
N ARG A 160 -10.94 19.89 0.45
CA ARG A 160 -11.67 20.92 -0.30
C ARG A 160 -11.38 22.29 0.33
N PRO A 161 -11.47 23.38 -0.44
CA PRO A 161 -11.49 24.71 0.14
C PRO A 161 -12.76 24.91 0.98
N ASP A 162 -12.68 25.76 2.00
CA ASP A 162 -13.83 26.09 2.85
C ASP A 162 -14.91 26.87 2.08
N GLU A 163 -14.47 27.69 1.12
CA GLU A 163 -15.32 28.45 0.22
C GLU A 163 -15.13 28.02 -1.23
N ALA A 164 -16.15 28.23 -2.07
CA ALA A 164 -16.04 27.96 -3.49
C ALA A 164 -15.08 28.97 -4.16
N VAL A 165 -14.04 28.45 -4.81
CA VAL A 165 -13.04 29.27 -5.50
C VAL A 165 -13.05 28.99 -7.00
N ALA A 166 -12.42 29.85 -7.80
CA ALA A 166 -12.27 29.57 -9.23
C ALA A 166 -11.43 28.28 -9.45
N PRO A 167 -11.80 27.41 -10.41
CA PRO A 167 -10.94 26.32 -10.84
C PRO A 167 -9.57 26.87 -11.27
N GLY A 168 -8.49 26.23 -10.82
CA GLY A 168 -7.11 26.67 -11.06
C GLY A 168 -6.51 27.58 -10.01
N ALA A 169 -7.25 27.92 -8.95
CA ALA A 169 -6.70 28.68 -7.84
C ALA A 169 -5.48 27.96 -7.23
N VAL A 170 -4.38 28.69 -7.04
CA VAL A 170 -3.12 28.15 -6.49
C VAL A 170 -3.19 28.13 -4.96
N VAL A 171 -2.82 26.99 -4.38
CA VAL A 171 -2.72 26.81 -2.92
C VAL A 171 -1.32 27.20 -2.46
N ARG A 172 -1.22 28.00 -1.39
CA ARG A 172 0.02 28.58 -0.87
C ARG A 172 -0.02 28.72 0.65
#